data_AF-A0A9Y2JZC1-F1
#
_entry.id   AF-A0A9Y2JZC1-F1
#
_cell.length_a   1.000
_cell.length_b   1.000
_cell.length_c   1.000
_cell.angle_alpha   90.00
_cell.angle_beta   90.00
_cell.angle_gamma   90.00
#
_symmetry.space_group_name_H-M   'P 1'
#
loop_
_entity.id
_entity.type
_entity.pdbx_description
1 polymer ?
#
loop_
_entity_poly.entity_id
_entity_poly.type
_entity_poly.pdbx_seq_one_letter_code
_entity_poly.pdbx_strand_id
1 'polypeptide(L)'
;MHDHPGTLARIAIRLADLECNILGLSVLPVPGGVLDEIVLRPATGLPRRHLADAIRAEGCECTAIIDADVHELVDPSSSTMLAARRAIDDPARLAEVLKDVLAADVVTRVPAAEANPARTESGHRAVFGLDGGEALVARRQWAPFVQLELTRAEALVTLLAAAARNVAGPVVLNRPDGAAIVLRKGIPADAEAVSGLHRRCSTTTLFRRYHTGVRTVPRRWLHRLLVPPRGTSVLAVFGREVIGLAQLIPSAAGGAEISLLVEDDWQRQGIGTALLARVAVLAEAGGITELRADCLPGDEVLARTAARAGLRTERPTEDGTQLRMFLPA
;
A
#
# COMPACT_ATOMS: atom_id res chain seq x y z
N MET A 1 12.80 6.48 36.31
CA MET A 1 14.17 6.16 36.75
C MET A 1 15.07 7.33 36.37
N HIS A 2 15.73 7.97 37.34
CA HIS A 2 16.63 9.08 37.02
C HIS A 2 17.86 8.54 36.28
N ASP A 3 18.03 8.99 35.04
CA ASP A 3 19.25 8.77 34.27
C ASP A 3 20.40 9.53 34.94
N HIS A 4 21.46 8.82 35.31
CA HIS A 4 22.63 9.39 35.96
C HIS A 4 23.85 9.23 35.03
N PRO A 5 24.62 10.32 34.81
CA PRO A 5 25.83 10.25 34.00
C PRO A 5 26.77 9.10 34.42
N GLY A 6 27.26 8.35 33.44
CA GLY A 6 28.21 7.26 33.64
C GLY A 6 27.59 5.88 33.94
N THR A 7 26.27 5.77 34.06
CA THR A 7 25.59 4.48 34.30
C THR A 7 25.82 3.49 33.16
N LEU A 8 25.64 3.93 31.92
CA LEU A 8 25.92 3.11 30.73
C LEU A 8 27.38 2.66 30.67
N ALA A 9 28.33 3.49 31.09
CA ALA A 9 29.75 3.13 31.13
C ALA A 9 30.02 2.00 32.12
N ARG A 10 29.40 2.03 33.31
CA ARG A 10 29.53 0.94 34.29
C ARG A 10 28.88 -0.35 33.79
N ILE A 11 27.72 -0.28 33.12
CA ILE A 11 27.10 -1.44 32.47
C ILE A 11 28.04 -2.03 31.43
N ALA A 12 28.64 -1.20 30.56
CA ALA A 12 29.57 -1.67 29.54
C ALA A 12 30.80 -2.38 30.15
N ILE A 13 31.32 -1.88 31.28
CA ILE A 13 32.41 -2.54 32.03
C ILE A 13 31.95 -3.91 32.55
N ARG A 14 30.77 -4.01 33.16
CA ARG A 14 30.24 -5.29 33.67
C ARG A 14 29.98 -6.30 32.57
N LEU A 15 29.49 -5.86 31.42
CA LEU A 15 29.31 -6.72 30.26
C LEU A 15 30.67 -7.21 29.72
N ALA A 16 31.70 -6.37 29.75
CA ALA A 16 33.06 -6.77 29.38
C ALA A 16 33.64 -7.80 30.37
N ASP A 17 33.41 -7.65 31.67
CA ASP A 17 33.81 -8.64 32.70
C ASP A 17 33.15 -10.01 32.47
N LEU A 18 31.96 -10.04 31.85
CA LEU A 18 31.23 -11.25 31.46
C LEU A 18 31.58 -11.72 30.04
N GLU A 19 32.65 -11.19 29.43
CA GLU A 19 33.09 -11.50 28.07
C GLU A 19 31.99 -11.31 27.00
N CYS A 20 31.10 -10.33 27.21
CA CYS A 20 30.05 -9.97 26.26
C CYS A 20 30.54 -8.88 25.30
N ASN A 21 30.23 -9.03 24.01
CA ASN A 21 30.51 -8.01 23.00
C ASN A 21 29.22 -7.23 22.66
N ILE A 22 29.22 -5.92 22.87
CA ILE A 22 28.08 -5.05 22.51
C ILE A 22 28.11 -4.84 20.99
N LEU A 23 27.04 -5.24 20.32
CA LEU A 23 26.86 -5.13 18.88
C LEU A 23 26.05 -3.90 18.47
N GLY A 24 25.17 -3.43 19.35
CA GLY A 24 24.32 -2.27 19.12
C GLY A 24 23.78 -1.69 20.42
N LEU A 25 23.49 -0.39 20.39
CA LEU A 25 22.87 0.35 21.48
C LEU A 25 21.86 1.34 20.91
N SER A 26 20.63 1.27 21.39
CA SER A 26 19.60 2.27 21.14
C SER A 26 19.12 2.86 22.45
N VAL A 27 19.04 4.18 22.51
CA VAL A 27 18.61 4.91 23.71
C VAL A 27 17.22 5.48 23.46
N LEU A 28 16.22 4.97 24.18
CA LEU A 28 14.82 5.29 23.97
C LEU A 28 14.31 6.17 25.11
N PRO A 29 13.92 7.43 24.86
CA PRO A 29 13.35 8.28 25.90
C PRO A 29 11.98 7.73 26.33
N VAL A 30 11.78 7.58 27.65
CA VAL A 30 10.52 7.12 28.25
C VAL A 30 10.08 8.07 29.35
N PRO A 31 8.78 8.13 29.71
CA PRO A 31 8.33 8.98 30.81
C PRO A 31 9.12 8.72 32.10
N GLY A 32 9.81 9.75 32.59
CA GLY A 32 10.59 9.69 33.82
C GLY A 32 11.93 8.97 33.72
N GLY A 33 12.49 8.74 32.53
CA GLY A 33 13.84 8.17 32.36
C GLY A 33 14.19 7.81 30.93
N VAL A 34 15.03 6.79 30.80
CA VAL A 34 15.54 6.26 29.53
C VAL A 34 15.45 4.73 29.56
N LEU A 35 15.10 4.12 28.43
CA LEU A 35 15.20 2.68 28.19
C LEU A 35 16.36 2.45 27.22
N ASP A 36 17.41 1.79 27.70
CA ASP A 36 18.53 1.37 26.86
C ASP A 36 18.28 -0.03 26.30
N GLU A 37 18.27 -0.14 24.99
CA GLU A 37 18.22 -1.41 24.27
C GLU A 37 19.63 -1.77 23.82
N ILE A 38 20.16 -2.89 24.33
CA ILE A 38 21.52 -3.35 24.08
C ILE A 38 21.46 -4.68 23.34
N VAL A 39 21.96 -4.71 22.12
CA VAL A 39 22.18 -5.95 21.37
C VAL A 39 23.60 -6.41 21.66
N LEU A 40 23.76 -7.63 22.19
CA LEU A 40 25.06 -8.16 22.56
C LEU A 40 25.24 -9.61 22.11
N ARG A 41 26.50 -9.98 21.89
CA ARG A 41 26.92 -11.37 21.77
C ARG A 41 27.48 -11.83 23.12
N PRO A 42 26.80 -12.74 23.84
CA PRO A 42 27.30 -13.22 25.11
C PRO A 42 28.42 -14.25 24.92
N ALA A 43 29.21 -14.46 25.97
CA ALA A 43 30.16 -15.57 26.03
C ALA A 43 29.43 -16.92 25.95
N THR A 44 30.08 -17.92 25.35
CA THR A 44 29.49 -19.26 25.17
C THR A 44 29.10 -19.85 26.52
N GLY A 45 27.81 -20.20 26.68
CA GLY A 45 27.30 -20.80 27.91
C GLY A 45 26.98 -19.82 29.05
N LEU A 46 27.09 -18.50 28.82
CA LEU A 46 26.70 -17.50 29.81
C LEU A 46 25.18 -17.53 30.03
N PRO A 47 24.69 -17.79 31.26
CA PRO A 47 23.25 -17.85 31.52
C PRO A 47 22.66 -16.43 31.65
N ARG A 48 21.46 -16.22 31.08
CA ARG A 48 20.76 -14.91 31.07
C ARG A 48 20.62 -14.26 32.45
N ARG A 49 20.48 -15.06 33.51
CA ARG A 49 20.40 -14.56 34.89
C ARG A 49 21.64 -13.73 35.29
N HIS A 50 22.85 -14.12 34.88
CA HIS A 50 24.07 -13.40 35.23
C HIS A 50 24.13 -12.03 34.54
N LEU A 51 23.59 -11.92 33.31
CA LEU A 51 23.43 -10.63 32.64
C LEU A 51 22.45 -9.73 33.39
N ALA A 52 21.27 -10.26 33.75
CA ALA A 52 20.27 -9.50 34.49
C ALA A 52 20.79 -9.04 35.86
N ASP A 53 21.54 -9.90 36.57
CA ASP A 53 22.12 -9.58 37.87
C ASP A 53 23.23 -8.52 37.76
N ALA A 54 24.07 -8.59 36.72
CA ALA A 54 25.08 -7.57 36.44
C ALA A 54 24.47 -6.19 36.17
N ILE A 55 23.36 -6.14 35.42
CA ILE A 55 22.61 -4.89 35.17
C ILE A 55 22.00 -4.35 36.48
N ARG A 56 21.38 -5.22 37.29
CA ARG A 56 20.78 -4.83 38.58
C ARG A 56 21.81 -4.33 39.59
N ALA A 57 23.02 -4.90 39.59
CA ALA A 57 24.11 -4.46 40.47
C ALA A 57 24.51 -2.99 40.24
N GLU A 58 24.31 -2.47 39.03
CA GLU A 58 24.55 -1.06 38.69
C GLU A 58 23.34 -0.14 38.96
N GLY A 59 22.31 -0.67 39.64
CA GLY A 59 21.10 0.07 40.01
C GLY A 59 20.07 0.20 38.88
N CYS A 60 20.22 -0.60 37.82
CA CYS A 60 19.32 -0.58 36.66
C CYS A 60 18.26 -1.70 36.74
N GLU A 61 17.10 -1.46 36.15
CA GLU A 61 16.08 -2.49 35.99
C GLU A 61 16.29 -3.22 34.66
N CYS A 62 16.28 -4.56 34.69
CA CYS A 62 16.35 -5.38 33.49
C CYS A 62 14.94 -5.80 33.08
N THR A 63 14.35 -5.09 32.11
CA THR A 63 12.97 -5.32 31.65
C THR A 63 12.78 -6.69 31.00
N ALA A 64 13.63 -7.04 30.03
CA ALA A 64 13.54 -8.30 29.30
C ALA A 64 14.90 -8.68 28.69
N ILE A 65 15.11 -9.99 28.47
CA ILE A 65 16.22 -10.53 27.68
C ILE A 65 15.63 -11.55 26.71
N ILE A 66 15.64 -11.20 25.42
CA ILE A 66 15.17 -12.01 24.30
C ILE A 66 16.34 -12.43 23.42
N ASP A 67 16.19 -13.50 22.64
CA ASP A 67 17.16 -13.84 21.62
C ASP A 67 16.98 -12.89 20.43
N ALA A 68 18.08 -12.33 19.94
CA ALA A 68 18.09 -11.43 18.79
C ALA A 68 18.55 -12.18 17.53
N ASP A 69 17.91 -11.88 16.40
CA ASP A 69 18.37 -12.35 15.07
C ASP A 69 19.48 -11.41 14.54
N VAL A 70 20.37 -11.93 13.69
CA VAL A 70 21.39 -11.13 12.98
C VAL A 70 20.75 -10.01 12.14
N HIS A 71 19.50 -10.17 11.70
CA HIS A 71 18.75 -9.13 10.99
C HIS A 71 18.30 -7.96 11.90
N GLU A 72 18.32 -8.13 13.23
CA GLU A 72 18.03 -7.07 14.21
C GLU A 72 19.25 -6.19 14.50
N LEU A 73 20.44 -6.56 14.00
CA LEU A 73 21.60 -5.65 13.94
C LEU A 73 21.42 -4.55 12.89
N VAL A 74 20.39 -4.62 12.06
CA VAL A 74 20.12 -3.62 11.01
C VAL A 74 19.59 -2.35 11.66
N ASP A 75 20.11 -1.20 11.22
CA ASP A 75 19.64 0.13 11.63
C ASP A 75 18.08 0.20 11.59
N PRO A 76 17.41 0.53 12.70
CA PRO A 76 15.96 0.57 12.78
C PRO A 76 15.31 1.49 11.74
N SER A 77 16.00 2.56 11.35
CA SER A 77 15.51 3.51 10.34
C SER A 77 15.42 2.85 8.96
N SER A 78 16.49 2.15 8.57
CA SER A 78 16.58 1.40 7.32
C SER A 78 15.60 0.23 7.29
N SER A 79 15.47 -0.52 8.39
CA SER A 79 14.50 -1.62 8.53
C SER A 79 13.05 -1.12 8.35
N THR A 80 12.71 0.03 8.94
CA THR A 80 11.39 0.65 8.80
C THR A 80 11.08 1.06 7.37
N MET A 81 12.06 1.58 6.62
CA MET A 81 11.88 1.93 5.20
C MET A 81 11.68 0.68 4.32
N LEU A 82 12.41 -0.40 4.60
CA LEU A 82 12.21 -1.68 3.92
C LEU A 82 10.86 -2.31 4.25
N ALA A 83 10.41 -2.18 5.50
CA ALA A 83 9.05 -2.54 5.92
C ALA A 83 7.99 -1.72 5.16
N ALA A 84 8.18 -0.40 5.04
CA ALA A 84 7.29 0.45 4.25
C ALA A 84 7.20 -0.01 2.79
N ARG A 85 8.33 -0.31 2.15
CA ARG A 85 8.35 -0.84 0.78
C ARG A 85 7.56 -2.15 0.68
N ARG A 86 7.83 -3.12 1.56
CA ARG A 86 7.11 -4.41 1.61
C ARG A 86 5.59 -4.22 1.74
N ALA A 87 5.14 -3.27 2.55
CA ALA A 87 3.72 -2.96 2.73
C ALA A 87 3.09 -2.21 1.54
N ILE A 88 3.88 -1.49 0.74
CA ILE A 88 3.43 -0.88 -0.51
C ILE A 88 3.26 -1.96 -1.58
N ASP A 89 4.22 -2.88 -1.68
CA ASP A 89 4.22 -3.97 -2.66
C ASP A 89 3.07 -4.97 -2.39
N ASP A 90 2.81 -5.29 -1.12
CA ASP A 90 1.69 -6.15 -0.70
C ASP A 90 0.93 -5.54 0.50
N PRO A 91 -0.09 -4.71 0.24
CA PRO A 91 -0.90 -4.08 1.29
C PRO A 91 -1.63 -5.07 2.21
N ALA A 92 -1.84 -6.32 1.78
CA ALA A 92 -2.49 -7.34 2.60
C ALA A 92 -1.59 -7.80 3.77
N ARG A 93 -0.27 -7.64 3.64
CA ARG A 93 0.73 -8.00 4.67
C ARG A 93 0.99 -6.90 5.69
N LEU A 94 0.22 -5.82 5.69
CA LEU A 94 0.45 -4.70 6.61
C LEU A 94 0.52 -5.12 8.08
N ALA A 95 -0.30 -6.09 8.51
CA ALA A 95 -0.26 -6.59 9.88
C ALA A 95 1.06 -7.30 10.21
N GLU A 96 1.57 -8.15 9.31
CA GLU A 96 2.87 -8.82 9.44
C GLU A 96 4.01 -7.78 9.47
N VAL A 97 3.97 -6.79 8.57
CA VAL A 97 4.97 -5.73 8.53
C VAL A 97 5.00 -4.93 9.84
N LEU A 98 3.83 -4.58 10.38
CA LEU A 98 3.74 -3.82 11.63
C LEU A 98 4.16 -4.67 12.83
N LYS A 99 3.94 -5.99 12.78
CA LYS A 99 4.43 -6.94 13.79
C LYS A 99 5.95 -6.90 13.87
N ASP A 100 6.64 -6.97 12.72
CA ASP A 100 8.10 -6.87 12.65
C ASP A 100 8.60 -5.52 13.19
N VAL A 101 8.01 -4.40 12.74
CA VAL A 101 8.44 -3.04 13.10
C VAL A 101 8.32 -2.76 14.61
N LEU A 102 7.33 -3.38 15.26
CA LEU A 102 7.08 -3.23 16.70
C LEU A 102 7.69 -4.34 17.56
N ALA A 103 8.34 -5.33 16.95
CA ALA A 103 8.71 -6.58 17.61
C ALA A 103 7.54 -7.15 18.46
N ALA A 104 6.33 -7.12 17.89
CA ALA A 104 5.12 -7.54 18.55
C ALA A 104 4.92 -9.07 18.47
N ASP A 105 4.28 -9.66 19.47
CA ASP A 105 3.94 -11.09 19.43
C ASP A 105 2.88 -11.35 18.35
N VAL A 106 1.91 -10.43 18.26
CA VAL A 106 0.81 -10.50 17.29
C VAL A 106 0.31 -9.12 16.91
N VAL A 107 -0.07 -8.97 15.64
CA VAL A 107 -0.85 -7.84 15.13
C VAL A 107 -2.08 -8.38 14.42
N THR A 108 -3.26 -7.96 14.86
CA THR A 108 -4.54 -8.41 14.28
C THR A 108 -5.28 -7.25 13.65
N ARG A 109 -5.85 -7.46 12.46
CA ARG A 109 -6.78 -6.54 11.84
C ARG A 109 -8.19 -6.77 12.36
N VAL A 110 -8.87 -5.70 12.75
CA VAL A 110 -10.22 -5.73 13.31
C VAL A 110 -11.04 -4.52 12.82
N PRO A 111 -12.37 -4.57 12.83
CA PRO A 111 -13.20 -3.38 12.65
C PRO A 111 -12.86 -2.31 13.69
N ALA A 112 -12.81 -1.03 13.30
CA ALA A 112 -12.42 0.06 14.18
C ALA A 112 -13.33 0.17 15.43
N ALA A 113 -14.60 -0.19 15.30
CA ALA A 113 -15.55 -0.24 16.41
C ALA A 113 -15.18 -1.27 17.50
N GLU A 114 -14.49 -2.35 17.13
CA GLU A 114 -14.06 -3.42 18.04
C GLU A 114 -12.64 -3.16 18.60
N ALA A 115 -11.95 -2.17 18.04
CA ALA A 115 -10.55 -1.92 18.32
C ALA A 115 -10.27 -1.34 19.72
N ASN A 116 -11.26 -0.75 20.40
CA ASN A 116 -11.16 -0.24 21.78
C ASN A 116 -9.78 0.40 22.11
N PRO A 117 -9.46 1.59 21.55
CA PRO A 117 -8.13 2.21 21.68
C PRO A 117 -7.78 2.62 23.12
N ALA A 118 -8.77 2.83 23.99
CA ALA A 118 -8.54 3.18 25.39
C ALA A 118 -7.99 2.01 26.23
N ARG A 119 -8.14 0.76 25.77
CA ARG A 119 -7.63 -0.42 26.45
C ARG A 119 -6.16 -0.66 26.08
N THR A 120 -5.24 -0.20 26.90
CA THR A 120 -3.78 -0.30 26.64
C THR A 120 -3.09 -1.49 27.27
N GLU A 121 -3.75 -2.24 28.17
CA GLU A 121 -3.17 -3.39 28.89
C GLU A 121 -1.81 -3.03 29.53
N SER A 122 -1.75 -1.91 30.26
CA SER A 122 -0.51 -1.39 30.86
C SER A 122 0.60 -1.10 29.85
N GLY A 123 0.24 -0.77 28.61
CA GLY A 123 1.17 -0.47 27.51
C GLY A 123 1.56 -1.70 26.67
N HIS A 124 1.09 -2.90 27.01
CA HIS A 124 1.32 -4.11 26.22
C HIS A 124 0.44 -4.23 24.97
N ARG A 125 -0.49 -3.29 24.80
CA ARG A 125 -1.43 -3.25 23.68
C ARG A 125 -1.47 -1.86 23.04
N ALA A 126 -1.40 -1.82 21.72
CA ALA A 126 -1.53 -0.60 20.93
C ALA A 126 -2.52 -0.78 19.77
N VAL A 127 -3.14 0.32 19.35
CA VAL A 127 -4.16 0.35 18.29
C VAL A 127 -3.78 1.42 17.28
N PHE A 128 -3.78 1.05 16.00
CA PHE A 128 -3.46 1.94 14.88
C PHE A 128 -4.65 1.97 13.92
N GLY A 129 -5.17 3.17 13.64
CA GLY A 129 -6.33 3.34 12.77
C GLY A 129 -5.98 3.15 11.29
N LEU A 130 -6.88 2.51 10.53
CA LEU A 130 -6.79 2.41 9.08
C LEU A 130 -7.95 3.14 8.42
N ASP A 131 -7.73 3.60 7.17
CA ASP A 131 -8.82 4.10 6.33
C ASP A 131 -9.87 3.00 6.10
N GLY A 132 -11.14 3.39 5.96
CA GLY A 132 -12.24 2.44 5.68
C GLY A 132 -12.89 1.78 6.90
N GLY A 133 -12.64 2.28 8.11
CA GLY A 133 -13.32 1.81 9.34
C GLY A 133 -12.69 0.57 9.96
N GLU A 134 -11.40 0.35 9.71
CA GLU A 134 -10.61 -0.79 10.17
C GLU A 134 -9.49 -0.31 11.12
N ALA A 135 -8.89 -1.22 11.88
CA ALA A 135 -7.77 -0.93 12.74
C ALA A 135 -6.82 -2.14 12.89
N LEU A 136 -5.57 -1.87 13.22
CA LEU A 136 -4.59 -2.87 13.62
C LEU A 136 -4.42 -2.82 15.14
N VAL A 137 -4.45 -3.99 15.77
CA VAL A 137 -4.24 -4.14 17.22
C VAL A 137 -2.97 -4.96 17.42
N ALA A 138 -1.93 -4.31 17.94
CA ALA A 138 -0.67 -4.94 18.29
C ALA A 138 -0.66 -5.35 19.78
N ARG A 139 -0.07 -6.50 20.09
CA ARG A 139 0.16 -6.95 21.46
C ARG A 139 1.55 -7.56 21.60
N ARG A 140 2.20 -7.31 22.73
CA ARG A 140 3.42 -8.02 23.13
C ARG A 140 3.51 -8.20 24.65
N GLN A 141 3.99 -9.36 25.12
CA GLN A 141 4.02 -9.71 26.53
C GLN A 141 5.34 -9.38 27.23
N TRP A 142 6.45 -9.36 26.48
CA TRP A 142 7.79 -9.26 27.05
C TRP A 142 8.16 -7.86 27.57
N ALA A 143 7.54 -6.79 27.03
CA ALA A 143 7.65 -5.42 27.56
C ALA A 143 6.49 -4.53 27.07
N PRO A 144 6.10 -3.48 27.79
CA PRO A 144 5.22 -2.43 27.26
C PRO A 144 5.83 -1.75 26.03
N PHE A 145 5.02 -1.28 25.10
CA PHE A 145 5.47 -0.42 23.99
C PHE A 145 5.94 0.94 24.51
N VAL A 146 7.09 1.42 24.01
CA VAL A 146 7.54 2.79 24.30
C VAL A 146 6.97 3.78 23.30
N GLN A 147 6.89 5.05 23.71
CA GLN A 147 6.26 6.10 22.90
C GLN A 147 6.92 6.27 21.53
N LEU A 148 8.23 6.09 21.43
CA LEU A 148 8.94 6.20 20.15
C LEU A 148 8.56 5.08 19.17
N GLU A 149 8.38 3.85 19.66
CA GLU A 149 7.92 2.72 18.84
C GLU A 149 6.50 2.98 18.32
N LEU A 150 5.60 3.42 19.20
CA LEU A 150 4.23 3.77 18.84
C LEU A 150 4.19 4.90 17.81
N THR A 151 5.00 5.94 18.00
CA THR A 151 5.08 7.08 17.08
C THR A 151 5.60 6.65 15.70
N ARG A 152 6.61 5.77 15.66
CA ARG A 152 7.15 5.22 14.41
C ARG A 152 6.12 4.38 13.66
N ALA A 153 5.41 3.52 14.37
CA ALA A 153 4.34 2.70 13.82
C ALA A 153 3.17 3.54 13.29
N GLU A 154 2.73 4.56 14.04
CA GLU A 154 1.68 5.50 13.61
C GLU A 154 2.12 6.29 12.36
N ALA A 155 3.37 6.74 12.32
CA ALA A 155 3.93 7.44 11.17
C ALA A 155 3.99 6.53 9.92
N LEU A 156 4.36 5.26 10.09
CA LEU A 156 4.35 4.27 9.02
C LEU A 156 2.93 4.04 8.49
N VAL A 157 1.95 3.79 9.37
CA VAL A 157 0.55 3.60 8.98
C VAL A 157 0.01 4.83 8.26
N THR A 158 0.31 6.03 8.76
CA THR A 158 -0.08 7.31 8.14
C THR A 158 0.54 7.48 6.76
N LEU A 159 1.84 7.17 6.60
CA LEU A 159 2.55 7.22 5.34
C LEU A 159 1.93 6.27 4.31
N LEU A 160 1.66 5.03 4.71
CA LEU A 160 1.07 4.02 3.83
C LEU A 160 -0.34 4.40 3.39
N ALA A 161 -1.15 4.95 4.30
CA ALA A 161 -2.46 5.49 3.96
C ALA A 161 -2.36 6.67 2.97
N ALA A 162 -1.39 7.58 3.16
CA ALA A 162 -1.14 8.67 2.22
C ALA A 162 -0.67 8.15 0.85
N ALA A 163 0.21 7.15 0.81
CA ALA A 163 0.65 6.49 -0.41
C ALA A 163 -0.52 5.87 -1.16
N ALA A 164 -1.38 5.11 -0.46
CA ALA A 164 -2.58 4.51 -1.05
C ALA A 164 -3.55 5.56 -1.60
N ARG A 165 -3.78 6.67 -0.87
CA ARG A 165 -4.63 7.78 -1.34
C ARG A 165 -4.04 8.46 -2.58
N ASN A 166 -2.73 8.68 -2.62
CA ASN A 166 -2.05 9.26 -3.78
C ASN A 166 -2.14 8.33 -4.99
N VAL A 167 -1.90 7.04 -4.79
CA VAL A 167 -2.08 6.01 -5.83
C VAL A 167 -3.52 5.97 -6.32
N ALA A 168 -4.53 6.26 -5.50
CA ALA A 168 -5.94 6.32 -5.89
C ALA A 168 -6.42 7.69 -6.42
N GLY A 169 -5.61 8.75 -6.29
CA GLY A 169 -5.99 10.14 -6.53
C GLY A 169 -6.04 10.58 -8.00
N PRO A 170 -6.36 11.85 -8.30
CA PRO A 170 -6.31 12.36 -9.67
C PRO A 170 -4.89 12.44 -10.22
N VAL A 171 -4.71 12.19 -11.51
CA VAL A 171 -3.45 12.39 -12.26
C VAL A 171 -3.68 13.45 -13.32
N VAL A 172 -2.77 14.41 -13.45
CA VAL A 172 -2.86 15.48 -14.44
C VAL A 172 -1.94 15.17 -15.62
N LEU A 173 -2.50 15.21 -16.83
CA LEU A 173 -1.76 15.15 -18.08
C LEU A 173 -1.66 16.59 -18.62
N ASN A 174 -0.43 17.09 -18.72
CA ASN A 174 -0.17 18.38 -19.33
C ASN A 174 -0.15 18.26 -20.85
N ARG A 175 -0.90 19.13 -21.52
CA ARG A 175 -0.88 19.23 -22.98
C ARG A 175 0.17 20.24 -23.44
N PRO A 176 0.67 20.13 -24.68
CA PRO A 176 1.61 21.11 -25.25
C PRO A 176 1.07 22.54 -25.31
N ASP A 177 -0.26 22.71 -25.39
CA ASP A 177 -0.94 24.00 -25.40
C ASP A 177 -1.12 24.61 -23.99
N GLY A 178 -0.57 23.97 -22.95
CA GLY A 178 -0.67 24.40 -21.56
C GLY A 178 -1.97 24.01 -20.86
N ALA A 179 -2.94 23.41 -21.57
CA ALA A 179 -4.17 22.93 -20.95
C ALA A 179 -3.96 21.58 -20.25
N ALA A 180 -4.81 21.26 -19.28
CA ALA A 180 -4.70 20.07 -18.45
C ALA A 180 -5.86 19.09 -18.70
N ILE A 181 -5.52 17.80 -18.77
CA ILE A 181 -6.50 16.71 -18.72
C ILE A 181 -6.35 16.02 -17.36
N VAL A 182 -7.44 15.87 -16.63
CA VAL A 182 -7.44 15.23 -15.31
C VAL A 182 -7.98 13.80 -15.45
N LEU A 183 -7.15 12.82 -15.11
CA LEU A 183 -7.57 11.44 -14.92
C LEU A 183 -8.01 11.25 -13.47
N ARG A 184 -9.27 10.89 -13.22
CA ARG A 184 -9.78 10.66 -11.86
C ARG A 184 -10.80 9.56 -11.81
N LYS A 185 -11.06 9.01 -10.62
CA LYS A 185 -12.18 8.09 -10.42
C LYS A 185 -13.51 8.77 -10.79
N GLY A 186 -14.37 8.02 -11.47
CA GLY A 186 -15.74 8.41 -11.74
C GLY A 186 -16.59 8.32 -10.48
N ILE A 187 -17.55 9.24 -10.35
CA ILE A 187 -18.54 9.25 -9.26
C ILE A 187 -19.96 9.25 -9.86
N PRO A 188 -21.00 8.85 -9.10
CA PRO A 188 -22.37 8.85 -9.61
C PRO A 188 -22.84 10.17 -10.23
N ALA A 189 -22.32 11.31 -9.73
CA ALA A 189 -22.65 12.64 -10.25
C ALA A 189 -22.15 12.90 -11.69
N ASP A 190 -21.19 12.10 -12.19
CA ASP A 190 -20.64 12.24 -13.54
C ASP A 190 -21.57 11.68 -14.64
N ALA A 191 -22.75 11.14 -14.29
CA ALA A 191 -23.63 10.44 -15.21
C ALA A 191 -23.97 11.25 -16.47
N GLU A 192 -24.29 12.53 -16.34
CA GLU A 192 -24.61 13.37 -17.50
C GLU A 192 -23.38 13.64 -18.38
N ALA A 193 -22.21 13.86 -17.77
CA ALA A 193 -20.97 14.08 -18.52
C ALA A 193 -20.54 12.82 -19.29
N VAL A 194 -20.68 11.63 -18.69
CA VAL A 194 -20.47 10.35 -19.37
C VAL A 194 -21.52 10.12 -20.45
N SER A 195 -22.78 10.49 -20.24
CA SER A 195 -23.78 10.44 -21.32
C SER A 195 -23.38 11.34 -22.48
N GLY A 196 -22.86 12.55 -22.20
CA GLY A 196 -22.30 13.48 -23.18
C GLY A 196 -21.16 12.88 -24.00
N LEU A 197 -20.19 12.21 -23.34
CA LEU A 197 -19.12 11.47 -24.01
C LEU A 197 -19.69 10.51 -25.06
N HIS A 198 -20.67 9.67 -24.69
CA HIS A 198 -21.24 8.68 -25.61
C HIS A 198 -21.98 9.32 -26.78
N ARG A 199 -22.61 10.49 -26.60
CA ARG A 199 -23.30 11.21 -27.68
C ARG A 199 -22.32 11.80 -28.70
N ARG A 200 -21.10 12.17 -28.28
CA ARG A 200 -20.08 12.75 -29.16
C ARG A 200 -19.25 11.67 -29.88
N CYS A 201 -19.14 10.47 -29.31
CA CYS A 201 -18.46 9.36 -29.96
C CYS A 201 -19.15 8.91 -31.26
N SER A 202 -18.36 8.57 -32.27
CA SER A 202 -18.87 7.97 -33.51
C SER A 202 -19.46 6.58 -33.28
N THR A 203 -20.33 6.12 -34.20
CA THR A 203 -20.86 4.76 -34.18
C THR A 203 -19.76 3.70 -34.28
N THR A 204 -18.67 3.97 -35.00
CA THR A 204 -17.50 3.09 -35.07
C THR A 204 -16.80 2.98 -33.72
N THR A 205 -16.59 4.10 -33.04
CA THR A 205 -15.97 4.13 -31.69
C THR A 205 -16.84 3.40 -30.67
N LEU A 206 -18.16 3.60 -30.68
CA LEU A 206 -19.08 2.87 -29.81
C LEU A 206 -19.18 1.38 -30.15
N PHE A 207 -19.16 1.01 -31.44
CA PHE A 207 -19.19 -0.38 -31.87
C PHE A 207 -17.94 -1.14 -31.42
N ARG A 208 -16.75 -0.52 -31.51
CA ARG A 208 -15.52 -1.09 -30.96
C ARG A 208 -15.58 -1.28 -29.45
N ARG A 209 -16.25 -0.36 -28.73
CA ARG A 209 -16.36 -0.42 -27.27
C ARG A 209 -17.30 -1.51 -26.76
N TYR A 210 -18.41 -1.72 -27.47
CA TYR A 210 -19.55 -2.50 -26.99
C TYR A 210 -19.86 -3.74 -27.82
N HIS A 211 -19.20 -3.90 -28.97
CA HIS A 211 -19.42 -4.97 -29.94
C HIS A 211 -20.88 -5.11 -30.39
N THR A 212 -21.65 -4.03 -30.26
CA THR A 212 -23.06 -3.94 -30.65
C THR A 212 -23.41 -2.52 -31.07
N GLY A 213 -24.53 -2.36 -31.77
CA GLY A 213 -25.00 -1.10 -32.36
C GLY A 213 -25.53 -0.08 -31.35
N VAL A 214 -24.74 0.26 -30.33
CA VAL A 214 -25.11 1.28 -29.34
C VAL A 214 -25.08 2.66 -29.99
N ARG A 215 -26.23 3.36 -29.98
CA ARG A 215 -26.32 4.78 -30.37
C ARG A 215 -26.46 5.73 -29.18
N THR A 216 -27.12 5.25 -28.12
CA THR A 216 -27.31 5.99 -26.88
C THR A 216 -27.24 5.03 -25.71
N VAL A 217 -26.46 5.36 -24.68
CA VAL A 217 -26.41 4.55 -23.46
C VAL A 217 -27.59 4.90 -22.55
N PRO A 218 -28.45 3.92 -22.20
CA PRO A 218 -29.57 4.18 -21.28
C PRO A 218 -29.09 4.68 -19.92
N ARG A 219 -29.84 5.58 -19.26
CA ARG A 219 -29.45 6.14 -17.94
C ARG A 219 -29.13 5.05 -16.90
N ARG A 220 -29.88 3.95 -16.90
CA ARG A 220 -29.65 2.78 -16.02
C ARG A 220 -28.26 2.13 -16.19
N TRP A 221 -27.64 2.26 -17.36
CA TRP A 221 -26.30 1.73 -17.63
C TRP A 221 -25.21 2.69 -17.17
N LEU A 222 -25.46 4.00 -17.20
CA LEU A 222 -24.48 5.02 -16.77
C LEU A 222 -24.02 4.81 -15.33
N HIS A 223 -24.93 4.43 -14.43
CA HIS A 223 -24.57 4.09 -13.06
C HIS A 223 -23.59 2.91 -13.00
N ARG A 224 -23.86 1.83 -13.75
CA ARG A 224 -22.95 0.66 -13.82
C ARG A 224 -21.64 0.98 -14.54
N LEU A 225 -21.65 1.94 -15.48
CA LEU A 225 -20.44 2.41 -16.14
C LEU A 225 -19.55 3.25 -15.21
N LEU A 226 -20.14 3.97 -14.26
CA LEU A 226 -19.39 4.81 -13.32
C LEU A 226 -18.96 4.04 -12.07
N VAL A 227 -19.86 3.22 -11.54
CA VAL A 227 -19.66 2.44 -10.31
C VAL A 227 -19.95 0.96 -10.61
N PRO A 228 -19.07 0.28 -11.36
CA PRO A 228 -19.22 -1.15 -11.64
C PRO A 228 -19.11 -1.94 -10.32
N PRO A 229 -19.92 -3.00 -10.12
CA PRO A 229 -19.81 -3.85 -8.94
C PRO A 229 -18.39 -4.42 -8.81
N ARG A 230 -17.77 -4.23 -7.63
CA ARG A 230 -16.38 -4.63 -7.33
C ARG A 230 -15.30 -3.98 -8.20
N GLY A 231 -15.67 -3.15 -9.17
CA GLY A 231 -14.75 -2.50 -10.08
C GLY A 231 -14.57 -1.02 -9.79
N THR A 232 -13.80 -0.36 -10.64
CA THR A 232 -13.64 1.09 -10.63
C THR A 232 -13.63 1.62 -12.05
N SER A 233 -13.97 2.90 -12.20
CA SER A 233 -13.92 3.58 -13.49
C SER A 233 -13.09 4.84 -13.37
N VAL A 234 -12.24 5.07 -14.36
CA VAL A 234 -11.38 6.25 -14.48
C VAL A 234 -11.88 7.09 -15.64
N LEU A 235 -12.12 8.38 -15.38
CA LEU A 235 -12.52 9.36 -16.37
C LEU A 235 -11.32 10.19 -16.77
N ALA A 236 -11.19 10.49 -18.06
CA ALA A 236 -10.35 11.57 -18.57
C ALA A 236 -11.24 12.81 -18.73
N VAL A 237 -10.89 13.89 -18.03
CA VAL A 237 -11.69 15.12 -17.97
C VAL A 237 -10.90 16.29 -18.51
N PHE A 238 -11.47 17.03 -19.45
CA PHE A 238 -10.93 18.28 -19.96
C PHE A 238 -11.91 19.43 -19.65
N GLY A 239 -11.48 20.37 -18.81
CA GLY A 239 -12.39 21.38 -18.25
C GLY A 239 -13.53 20.73 -17.48
N ARG A 240 -14.75 20.77 -18.04
CA ARG A 240 -15.96 20.16 -17.46
C ARG A 240 -16.43 18.93 -18.21
N GLU A 241 -15.76 18.58 -19.31
CA GLU A 241 -16.20 17.51 -20.20
C GLU A 241 -15.42 16.23 -19.91
N VAL A 242 -16.13 15.10 -19.85
CA VAL A 242 -15.52 13.79 -19.89
C VAL A 242 -15.23 13.46 -21.35
N ILE A 243 -13.96 13.24 -21.67
CA ILE A 243 -13.44 12.97 -23.03
C ILE A 243 -12.96 11.52 -23.19
N GLY A 244 -12.90 10.78 -22.08
CA GLY A 244 -12.59 9.35 -22.09
C GLY A 244 -12.99 8.66 -20.79
N LEU A 245 -13.15 7.34 -20.87
CA LEU A 245 -13.59 6.46 -19.80
C LEU A 245 -12.81 5.14 -19.91
N ALA A 246 -12.26 4.67 -18.80
CA ALA A 246 -11.74 3.32 -18.66
C ALA A 246 -12.39 2.64 -17.46
N GLN A 247 -12.66 1.34 -17.57
CA GLN A 247 -13.19 0.53 -16.48
C GLN A 247 -12.21 -0.59 -16.15
N LEU A 248 -12.14 -0.93 -14.87
CA LEU A 248 -11.41 -2.06 -14.31
C LEU A 248 -12.40 -2.86 -13.47
N ILE A 249 -12.63 -4.11 -13.84
CA ILE A 249 -13.59 -4.99 -13.18
C ILE A 249 -12.88 -6.28 -12.79
N PRO A 250 -12.57 -6.48 -11.49
CA PRO A 250 -11.95 -7.71 -11.02
C PRO A 250 -12.80 -8.94 -11.37
N SER A 251 -12.13 -9.99 -11.85
CA SER A 251 -12.78 -11.26 -12.17
C SER A 251 -12.73 -12.20 -10.96
N ALA A 252 -13.78 -13.00 -10.78
CA ALA A 252 -13.81 -14.04 -9.75
C ALA A 252 -12.78 -15.15 -10.01
N ALA A 253 -12.40 -15.38 -11.27
CA ALA A 253 -11.40 -16.37 -11.67
C ALA A 253 -9.94 -15.85 -11.58
N GLY A 254 -9.73 -14.68 -10.96
CA GLY A 254 -8.45 -13.99 -10.91
C GLY A 254 -8.21 -13.07 -12.10
N GLY A 255 -7.38 -12.04 -11.89
CA GLY A 255 -7.16 -10.95 -12.84
C GLY A 255 -8.31 -9.94 -12.86
N ALA A 256 -8.33 -9.06 -13.87
CA ALA A 256 -9.42 -8.11 -14.07
C ALA A 256 -9.71 -7.85 -15.55
N GLU A 257 -10.97 -7.62 -15.87
CA GLU A 257 -11.40 -7.13 -17.17
C GLU A 257 -11.23 -5.63 -17.25
N ILE A 258 -10.71 -5.15 -18.38
CA ILE A 258 -10.54 -3.73 -18.66
C ILE A 258 -11.19 -3.35 -19.97
N SER A 259 -11.66 -2.12 -20.02
CA SER A 259 -12.32 -1.64 -21.22
C SER A 259 -12.29 -0.11 -21.32
N LEU A 260 -12.04 0.42 -22.52
CA LEU A 260 -11.72 1.84 -22.74
C LEU A 260 -12.56 2.48 -23.84
N LEU A 261 -12.97 3.72 -23.63
CA LEU A 261 -13.62 4.60 -24.59
C LEU A 261 -12.91 5.95 -24.58
N VAL A 262 -12.55 6.47 -25.76
CA VAL A 262 -12.01 7.83 -25.94
C VAL A 262 -12.75 8.47 -27.10
N GLU A 263 -13.24 9.68 -26.88
CA GLU A 263 -13.90 10.50 -27.90
C GLU A 263 -13.01 10.68 -29.13
N ASP A 264 -13.60 10.59 -30.32
CA ASP A 264 -12.90 10.54 -31.60
C ASP A 264 -11.87 11.68 -31.78
N ASP A 265 -12.24 12.93 -31.46
CA ASP A 265 -11.37 14.11 -31.58
C ASP A 265 -10.17 14.08 -30.61
N TRP A 266 -10.27 13.30 -29.54
CA TRP A 266 -9.25 13.12 -28.51
C TRP A 266 -8.39 11.88 -28.72
N GLN A 267 -8.70 11.06 -29.73
CA GLN A 267 -7.89 9.88 -30.06
C GLN A 267 -6.52 10.27 -30.63
N ARG A 268 -5.56 9.34 -30.54
CA ARG A 268 -4.16 9.52 -31.00
C ARG A 268 -3.38 10.66 -30.30
N GLN A 269 -3.91 11.21 -29.20
CA GLN A 269 -3.25 12.20 -28.35
C GLN A 269 -2.72 11.58 -27.03
N GLY A 270 -2.56 10.25 -26.97
CA GLY A 270 -2.04 9.54 -25.79
C GLY A 270 -3.04 9.29 -24.66
N ILE A 271 -4.29 9.77 -24.76
CA ILE A 271 -5.29 9.67 -23.68
C ILE A 271 -5.66 8.22 -23.38
N GLY A 272 -5.85 7.37 -24.40
CA GLY A 272 -6.11 5.94 -24.20
C GLY A 272 -4.95 5.23 -23.49
N THR A 273 -3.70 5.58 -23.84
CA THR A 273 -2.49 5.06 -23.17
C THR A 273 -2.44 5.50 -21.72
N ALA A 274 -2.72 6.78 -21.45
CA ALA A 274 -2.72 7.32 -20.10
C ALA A 274 -3.84 6.72 -19.22
N LEU A 275 -5.04 6.52 -19.77
CA LEU A 275 -6.14 5.81 -19.10
C LEU A 275 -5.78 4.36 -18.79
N LEU A 276 -5.17 3.64 -19.74
CA LEU A 276 -4.76 2.26 -19.54
C LEU A 276 -3.64 2.14 -18.50
N ALA A 277 -2.61 2.98 -18.58
CA ALA A 277 -1.56 3.05 -17.57
C ALA A 277 -2.14 3.37 -16.18
N ARG A 278 -3.13 4.27 -16.12
CA ARG A 278 -3.80 4.60 -14.86
C ARG A 278 -4.57 3.42 -14.28
N VAL A 279 -5.29 2.69 -15.11
CA VAL A 279 -6.00 1.47 -14.70
C VAL A 279 -5.02 0.38 -14.27
N ALA A 280 -3.88 0.22 -14.95
CA ALA A 280 -2.84 -0.72 -14.57
C ALA A 280 -2.30 -0.44 -13.15
N VAL A 281 -1.96 0.81 -12.84
CA VAL A 281 -1.54 1.21 -11.48
C VAL A 281 -2.61 0.89 -10.43
N LEU A 282 -3.89 1.14 -10.73
CA LEU A 282 -4.98 0.83 -9.80
C LEU A 282 -5.20 -0.69 -9.63
N ALA A 283 -4.94 -1.47 -10.67
CA ALA A 283 -5.04 -2.92 -10.63
C ALA A 283 -3.89 -3.54 -9.81
N GLU A 284 -2.66 -3.08 -10.05
CA GLU A 284 -1.46 -3.48 -9.29
C GLU A 284 -1.63 -3.19 -7.80
N ALA A 285 -2.11 -1.99 -7.45
CA ALA A 285 -2.43 -1.63 -6.06
C ALA A 285 -3.55 -2.48 -5.44
N GLY A 286 -4.36 -3.15 -6.26
CA GLY A 286 -5.37 -4.12 -5.85
C GLY A 286 -4.88 -5.58 -5.84
N GLY A 287 -3.58 -5.83 -6.06
CA GLY A 287 -3.00 -7.17 -6.14
C GLY A 287 -3.34 -7.94 -7.43
N ILE A 288 -3.83 -7.26 -8.45
CA ILE A 288 -4.09 -7.86 -9.77
C ILE A 288 -2.76 -7.92 -10.54
N THR A 289 -2.48 -9.05 -11.17
CA THR A 289 -1.26 -9.26 -11.97
C THR A 289 -1.55 -9.39 -13.47
N GLU A 290 -2.82 -9.60 -13.84
CA GLU A 290 -3.26 -9.82 -15.22
C GLU A 290 -4.54 -9.02 -15.53
N LEU A 291 -4.52 -8.28 -16.64
CA LEU A 291 -5.67 -7.60 -17.22
C LEU A 291 -6.12 -8.28 -18.51
N ARG A 292 -7.43 -8.34 -18.74
CA ARG A 292 -8.04 -8.94 -19.93
C ARG A 292 -8.96 -7.96 -20.62
N ALA A 293 -9.01 -7.98 -21.94
CA ALA A 293 -9.96 -7.20 -22.70
C ALA A 293 -10.40 -7.95 -23.95
N ASP A 294 -11.71 -7.98 -24.18
CA ASP A 294 -12.25 -8.51 -25.43
C ASP A 294 -12.14 -7.43 -26.52
N CYS A 295 -11.55 -7.80 -27.64
CA CYS A 295 -11.33 -6.96 -28.81
C CYS A 295 -12.03 -7.58 -30.03
N LEU A 296 -12.39 -6.74 -31.00
CA LEU A 296 -12.83 -7.24 -32.30
C LEU A 296 -11.69 -8.00 -33.01
N PRO A 297 -12.01 -9.02 -33.82
CA PRO A 297 -11.00 -9.75 -34.60
C PRO A 297 -10.12 -8.80 -35.42
N GLY A 298 -8.80 -8.91 -35.25
CA GLY A 298 -7.81 -8.07 -35.95
C GLY A 298 -7.69 -6.63 -35.46
N ASP A 299 -8.42 -6.21 -34.41
CA ASP A 299 -8.24 -4.88 -33.82
C ASP A 299 -6.97 -4.86 -32.96
N GLU A 300 -5.94 -4.20 -33.47
CA GLU A 300 -4.65 -4.01 -32.80
C GLU A 300 -4.56 -2.69 -32.02
N VAL A 301 -5.61 -1.88 -31.97
CA VAL A 301 -5.57 -0.57 -31.30
C VAL A 301 -5.26 -0.72 -29.82
N LEU A 302 -5.94 -1.63 -29.13
CA LEU A 302 -5.72 -1.83 -27.69
C LEU A 302 -4.35 -2.45 -27.41
N ALA A 303 -3.92 -3.44 -28.21
CA ALA A 303 -2.58 -4.05 -28.07
C ALA A 303 -1.46 -3.02 -28.23
N ARG A 304 -1.54 -2.14 -29.25
CA ARG A 304 -0.58 -1.03 -29.40
C ARG A 304 -0.67 -0.01 -28.27
N THR A 305 -1.86 0.21 -27.72
CA THR A 305 -2.07 1.11 -26.58
C THR A 305 -1.42 0.56 -25.32
N ALA A 306 -1.56 -0.75 -25.08
CA ALA A 306 -0.93 -1.48 -23.99
C ALA A 306 0.60 -1.49 -24.09
N ALA A 307 1.14 -1.77 -25.28
CA ALA A 307 2.58 -1.70 -25.52
C ALA A 307 3.15 -0.30 -25.22
N ARG A 308 2.46 0.77 -25.64
CA ARG A 308 2.84 2.16 -25.31
C ARG A 308 2.69 2.50 -23.83
N ALA A 309 1.84 1.79 -23.11
CA ALA A 309 1.69 1.89 -21.65
C ALA A 309 2.74 1.05 -20.90
N GLY A 310 3.66 0.38 -21.61
CA GLY A 310 4.69 -0.47 -21.01
C GLY A 310 4.21 -1.87 -20.61
N LEU A 311 3.01 -2.27 -21.02
CA LEU A 311 2.42 -3.57 -20.67
C LEU A 311 2.82 -4.63 -21.69
N ARG A 312 3.21 -5.81 -21.19
CA ARG A 312 3.41 -7.01 -22.01
C ARG A 312 2.05 -7.58 -22.42
N THR A 313 1.86 -7.87 -23.70
CA THR A 313 0.60 -8.39 -24.23
C THR A 313 0.74 -9.79 -24.81
N GLU A 314 -0.26 -10.63 -24.60
CA GLU A 314 -0.41 -11.93 -25.27
C GLU A 314 -1.83 -12.09 -25.81
N ARG A 315 -1.98 -12.79 -26.93
CA ARG A 315 -3.30 -13.22 -27.44
C ARG A 315 -3.36 -14.75 -27.42
N PRO A 316 -4.36 -15.34 -26.75
CA PRO A 316 -4.58 -16.77 -26.81
C PRO A 316 -4.87 -17.21 -28.25
N THR A 317 -4.28 -18.34 -28.65
CA THR A 317 -4.39 -18.88 -30.01
C THR A 317 -5.79 -19.38 -30.35
N GLU A 318 -6.60 -19.75 -29.34
CA GLU A 318 -7.91 -20.39 -29.52
C GLU A 318 -9.06 -19.39 -29.77
N ASP A 319 -9.06 -18.22 -29.11
CA ASP A 319 -10.17 -17.25 -29.19
C ASP A 319 -9.86 -15.99 -30.01
N GLY A 320 -8.57 -15.64 -30.22
CA GLY A 320 -8.07 -14.56 -31.10
C GLY A 320 -8.55 -13.12 -30.80
N THR A 321 -9.60 -12.98 -30.00
CA THR A 321 -10.35 -11.75 -29.68
C THR A 321 -10.03 -11.26 -28.28
N GLN A 322 -9.68 -12.15 -27.36
CA GLN A 322 -9.23 -11.78 -26.02
C GLN A 322 -7.76 -11.34 -26.03
N LEU A 323 -7.49 -10.15 -25.50
CA LEU A 323 -6.15 -9.64 -25.25
C LEU A 323 -5.83 -9.77 -23.76
N ARG A 324 -4.71 -10.44 -23.43
CA ARG A 324 -4.16 -10.51 -22.08
C ARG A 324 -3.02 -9.50 -21.96
N MET A 325 -2.96 -8.80 -20.84
CA MET A 325 -1.94 -7.81 -20.50
C MET A 325 -1.39 -8.15 -19.12
N PHE A 326 -0.07 -8.20 -18.99
CA PHE A 326 0.60 -8.54 -17.73
C PHE A 326 1.17 -7.28 -17.09
N LEU A 327 0.89 -7.15 -15.80
CA LEU A 327 1.44 -6.08 -14.98
C LEU A 327 2.85 -6.50 -14.51
N PRO A 328 3.80 -5.55 -14.39
CA PRO A 328 5.10 -5.85 -13.78
C PRO A 328 4.88 -6.38 -12.36
N ALA A 329 5.62 -7.44 -12.02
CA ALA A 329 5.57 -8.09 -10.71
C ALA A 329 6.56 -7.44 -9.73
#